data_AF-A0A936YV24-F1
#
_entry.id   AF-A0A936YV24-F1
#
_cell.length_a   1.000
_cell.length_b   1.000
_cell.length_c   1.000
_cell.angle_alpha   90.00
_cell.angle_beta   90.00
_cell.angle_gamma   90.00
#
_symmetry.space_group_name_H-M   'P 1'
#
loop_
_entity.id
_entity.type
_entity.pdbx_description
1 polymer ?
#
loop_
_entity_poly.entity_id
_entity_poly.type
_entity_poly.pdbx_seq_one_letter_code
_entity_poly.pdbx_strand_id
1 'polypeptide(L)' 'MHRSRRTGKQLTIIAIEEDRVYYVVEGFTTIAPLFLPKEKFIHLVGLDEEQS' A
#
# COMPACT_ATOMS: atom_id res chain seq x y z
N MET A 1 -2.50 -9.09 1.59
CA MET A 1 -1.80 -8.34 2.65
C MET A 1 -0.38 -8.08 2.17
N HIS A 2 0.12 -6.84 2.25
CA HIS A 2 1.44 -6.44 1.74
C HIS A 2 2.33 -5.91 2.88
N ARG A 3 3.63 -5.78 2.63
CA ARG A 3 4.59 -5.20 3.59
C ARG A 3 5.28 -4.01 2.95
N SER A 4 5.30 -2.88 3.65
CA SER A 4 6.01 -1.67 3.22
C SER A 4 7.52 -1.92 3.20
N ARG A 5 8.18 -1.66 2.07
CA ARG A 5 9.65 -1.72 1.98
C ARG A 5 10.33 -0.64 2.82
N ARG A 6 9.66 0.51 2.96
CA ARG A 6 10.22 1.66 3.68
C ARG A 6 10.22 1.48 5.19
N THR A 7 9.19 0.83 5.72
CA THR A 7 8.94 0.80 7.18
C THR A 7 8.82 -0.61 7.75
N GLY A 8 8.78 -1.65 6.91
CA GLY A 8 8.53 -3.03 7.33
C GLY A 8 7.12 -3.30 7.86
N LYS A 9 6.27 -2.26 7.98
CA LYS A 9 4.91 -2.38 8.50
C LYS A 9 3.99 -3.09 7.52
N GLN A 10 3.01 -3.83 8.06
CA GLN A 10 1.98 -4.45 7.26
C GLN A 10 0.99 -3.41 6.72
N LEU A 11 0.65 -3.56 5.44
CA LEU A 11 -0.33 -2.76 4.71
C LEU A 11 -1.50 -3.66 4.27
N THR A 12 -2.71 -3.21 4.56
CA THR A 12 -3.94 -3.90 4.14
C THR A 12 -4.70 -2.99 3.19
N ILE A 13 -4.86 -3.44 1.94
CA ILE A 13 -5.68 -2.75 0.93
C ILE A 13 -7.15 -2.88 1.33
N ILE A 14 -7.85 -1.75 1.31
CA ILE A 14 -9.28 -1.66 1.61
C ILE A 14 -10.08 -1.57 0.31
N ALA A 15 -9.61 -0.76 -0.64
CA ALA A 15 -10.27 -0.53 -1.92
C ALA A 15 -9.26 -0.13 -2.99
N ILE A 16 -9.63 -0.35 -4.25
CA ILE A 16 -8.90 0.15 -5.42
C ILE A 16 -9.93 0.85 -6.30
N GLU A 17 -9.76 2.15 -6.52
CA GLU A 17 -10.67 2.96 -7.33
C GLU A 17 -9.86 3.73 -8.36
N GLU A 18 -10.22 3.58 -9.64
CA GLU A 18 -9.50 4.17 -10.77
C GLU A 18 -7.99 3.84 -10.71
N ASP A 19 -7.16 4.82 -10.36
CA ASP A 19 -5.70 4.72 -10.24
C ASP A 19 -5.21 4.87 -8.78
N ARG A 20 -6.10 4.69 -7.79
CA ARG A 20 -5.78 4.85 -6.37
C ARG A 20 -5.96 3.55 -5.61
N VAL A 21 -4.99 3.26 -4.74
CA VAL A 21 -5.04 2.16 -3.77
C VAL A 21 -5.26 2.77 -2.40
N TYR A 22 -6.38 2.42 -1.78
CA TYR A 22 -6.72 2.80 -0.41
C TYR A 22 -6.26 1.69 0.55
N TYR A 23 -5.56 2.03 1.62
CA TYR A 23 -4.98 1.05 2.55
C TYR A 23 -4.90 1.57 3.99
N VAL A 24 -4.83 0.62 4.92
CA VAL A 24 -4.45 0.87 6.32
C VAL A 24 -3.05 0.33 6.61
N VAL A 25 -2.41 0.90 7.63
CA VAL A 25 -1.08 0.49 8.12
C VAL A 25 -1.24 -0.09 9.52
N GLU A 26 -0.62 -1.23 9.78
CA GLU A 26 -0.64 -1.86 11.10
C GLU A 26 -0.08 -0.93 12.20
N GLY A 27 -0.81 -0.86 13.31
CA GLY A 27 -0.47 0.00 14.44
C GLY A 27 -0.56 1.50 14.12
N PHE A 28 -1.28 1.89 13.06
CA PHE A 28 -1.54 3.27 12.73
C PHE A 28 -3.05 3.51 12.55
N THR A 29 -3.67 3.99 13.63
CA THR A 29 -5.08 4.34 13.64
C THR A 29 -5.28 5.65 12.88
N THR A 30 -6.08 5.61 11.82
CA THR A 30 -6.41 6.79 11.01
C THR A 30 -7.91 7.02 11.03
N ILE A 31 -8.33 8.28 10.95
CA ILE A 31 -9.75 8.66 10.88
C ILE A 31 -10.32 8.29 9.49
N ALA A 32 -9.45 8.18 8.47
CA ALA A 32 -9.81 7.78 7.11
C ALA A 32 -8.70 6.92 6.48
N PRO A 33 -9.01 6.02 5.53
CA PRO A 33 -8.01 5.26 4.79
C PRO A 33 -6.95 6.14 4.13
N LEU A 34 -5.69 5.69 4.19
CA LEU A 34 -4.63 6.29 3.39
C LEU A 34 -4.82 5.91 1.93
N PHE A 35 -4.35 6.75 1.00
CA PHE A 35 -4.35 6.41 -0.41
C PHE A 35 -3.02 6.74 -1.08
N LEU A 36 -2.67 5.97 -2.10
CA LEU A 36 -1.58 6.25 -3.02
C LEU A 36 -2.01 5.96 -4.46
N PRO A 37 -1.44 6.66 -5.46
CA PRO A 37 -1.49 6.20 -6.83
C PRO A 37 -0.99 4.76 -6.95
N LYS A 38 -1.58 3.96 -7.84
CA LYS A 38 -1.28 2.53 -7.98
C LYS A 38 0.21 2.28 -8.21
N GLU A 39 0.85 3.05 -9.08
CA GLU A 39 2.29 2.93 -9.36
C GLU A 39 3.14 3.15 -8.10
N LYS A 40 2.80 4.17 -7.29
CA LYS A 40 3.52 4.45 -6.04
C LYS A 40 3.29 3.36 -5.01
N PHE A 41 2.09 2.79 -4.96
CA PHE A 41 1.78 1.69 -4.07
C PHE A 41 2.58 0.44 -4.44
N ILE A 42 2.62 0.07 -5.73
CA ILE A 42 3.42 -1.05 -6.26
C ILE A 42 4.88 -0.92 -5.82
N HIS A 43 5.50 0.25 -6.04
CA HIS A 43 6.87 0.50 -5.63
C HIS A 43 7.06 0.43 -4.10
N LEU A 44 6.09 0.95 -3.34
CA LEU A 44 6.12 0.89 -1.86
C LEU A 44 6.15 -0.56 -1.33
N VAL A 45 5.47 -1.48 -2.02
CA VAL A 45 5.38 -2.89 -1.62
C VAL A 45 6.32 -3.82 -2.40
N GLY A 46 7.09 -3.30 -3.36
CA GLY A 46 8.07 -4.07 -4.13
C GLY A 46 7.47 -5.04 -5.16
N LEU A 47 6.26 -4.76 -5.65
CA LEU A 47 5.62 -5.58 -6.67
C LEU A 47 6.17 -5.31 -8.10
N ASP A 48 7.03 -4.30 -8.25
CA ASP A 48 7.72 -3.96 -9.49
C ASP A 48 8.92 -4.89 -9.79
N GLU A 49 9.45 -5.60 -8.80
CA GLU A 49 10.67 -6.42 -8.93
C GLU A 49 10.42 -7.94 -9.08
N GLU A 50 9.18 -8.43 -9.03
CA GLU A 50 8.88 -9.87 -9.20
C GLU A 50 8.78 -10.35 -10.66
N GLN A 51 9.25 -9.56 -11.63
CA GLN A 51 9.40 -9.98 -13.04
C GLN A 51 10.78 -9.60 -13.58
N SER A 52 11.82 -10.33 -13.16
CA SER A 52 13.13 -10.39 -13.83
C SER A 52 13.84 -11.70 -13.52
#